data_AF-A0A496RW69-F1
#
_entry.id   AF-A0A496RW69-F1
#
_cell.length_a   1.000
_cell.length_b   1.000
_cell.length_c   1.000
_cell.angle_alpha   90.00
_cell.angle_beta   90.00
_cell.angle_gamma   90.00
#
_symmetry.space_group_name_H-M   'P 1'
#
loop_
_entity.id
_entity.type
_entity.pdbx_description
1 polymer ?
#
loop_
_entity_poly.entity_id
_entity_poly.type
_entity_poly.pdbx_seq_one_letter_code
_entity_poly.pdbx_strand_id
1 'polypeptide(L)'
;MEINGKDRPAIDLILGVKGPRLSAAGREWLTEITRRSMSLYEVREVKKGKGLLLQDLVYTEEKPVWVHEKSATEFLVQWDVFGARLASNEGKMVLTGAVYPMERPQALACLEEIAGAAVAYKIREVVDPRSQKADKSAKPASSSDIPADVQHQLIHDYLRKHYESWPMIPLPALGGKTSLQAVKSKKGREGVVELLKSIEQLEQRRPAETGCEPFDIGFLWERLGLKRETAL
;
A
#
# COMPACT_ATOMS: atom_id res chain seq x y z
N MET A 1 17.95 -28.07 -19.23
CA MET A 1 19.26 -27.98 -19.93
C MET A 1 19.46 -29.29 -20.65
N GLU A 2 19.77 -29.25 -21.94
CA GLU A 2 19.94 -30.48 -22.72
C GLU A 2 21.31 -31.09 -22.46
N ILE A 3 21.33 -32.30 -21.89
CA ILE A 3 22.54 -33.09 -21.66
C ILE A 3 22.31 -34.49 -22.20
N ASN A 4 23.16 -34.93 -23.12
CA ASN A 4 23.06 -36.22 -23.82
C ASN A 4 21.69 -36.42 -24.52
N GLY A 5 21.16 -35.37 -25.17
CA GLY A 5 19.88 -35.43 -25.90
C GLY A 5 18.65 -35.57 -25.00
N LYS A 6 18.79 -35.32 -23.69
CA LYS A 6 17.68 -35.29 -22.74
C LYS A 6 17.69 -33.98 -21.98
N ASP A 7 16.53 -33.35 -21.89
CA ASP A 7 16.37 -32.17 -21.08
C ASP A 7 16.40 -32.57 -19.60
N ARG A 8 17.34 -32.01 -18.85
CA ARG A 8 17.51 -32.26 -17.42
C ARG A 8 17.51 -30.96 -16.63
N PRO A 9 16.80 -30.88 -15.51
CA PRO A 9 16.97 -29.83 -14.52
C PRO A 9 18.40 -29.82 -13.99
N ALA A 10 19.01 -28.64 -13.85
CA ALA A 10 20.35 -28.51 -13.28
C ALA A 10 20.42 -29.06 -11.85
N ILE A 11 19.33 -28.96 -11.09
CA ILE A 11 19.22 -29.50 -9.73
C ILE A 11 19.42 -31.02 -9.69
N ASP A 12 18.93 -31.77 -10.68
CA ASP A 12 19.04 -33.23 -10.72
C ASP A 12 20.49 -33.68 -10.92
N LEU A 13 21.30 -32.84 -11.57
CA LEU A 13 22.73 -33.08 -11.73
C LEU A 13 23.49 -32.80 -10.43
N ILE A 14 23.06 -31.78 -9.68
CA ILE A 14 23.73 -31.33 -8.44
C ILE A 14 23.34 -32.22 -7.25
N LEU A 15 22.06 -32.58 -7.12
CA LEU A 15 21.55 -33.43 -6.05
C LEU A 15 21.59 -34.93 -6.39
N GLY A 16 21.81 -35.27 -7.67
CA GLY A 16 21.92 -36.65 -8.14
C GLY A 16 23.19 -37.37 -7.65
N VAL A 17 23.24 -38.67 -7.91
CA VAL A 17 24.33 -39.58 -7.48
C VAL A 17 25.72 -39.16 -7.99
N LYS A 18 25.77 -38.43 -9.12
CA LYS A 18 27.01 -37.91 -9.73
C LYS A 18 27.30 -36.43 -9.38
N GLY A 19 26.50 -35.82 -8.51
CA GLY A 19 26.65 -34.43 -8.11
C GLY A 19 27.80 -34.20 -7.11
N PRO A 20 28.19 -32.94 -6.88
CA PRO A 20 29.23 -32.59 -5.91
C PRO A 20 28.84 -33.01 -4.49
N ARG A 21 29.84 -33.21 -3.62
CA ARG A 21 29.60 -33.41 -2.19
C ARG A 21 29.11 -32.10 -1.57
N LEU A 22 27.94 -32.17 -0.94
CA LEU A 22 27.29 -31.06 -0.26
C LEU A 22 27.03 -31.46 1.19
N SER A 23 27.08 -30.49 2.10
CA SER A 23 26.64 -30.69 3.48
C SER A 23 25.13 -31.01 3.52
N ALA A 24 24.66 -31.60 4.62
CA ALA A 24 23.23 -31.86 4.81
C ALA A 24 22.40 -30.56 4.65
N ALA A 25 22.84 -29.48 5.29
CA ALA A 25 22.23 -28.15 5.16
C ALA A 25 22.27 -27.61 3.72
N GLY A 26 23.36 -27.83 2.99
CA GLY A 26 23.46 -27.41 1.58
C GLY A 26 22.53 -28.18 0.66
N ARG A 27 22.35 -29.50 0.87
CA ARG A 27 21.38 -30.31 0.10
C ARG A 27 19.94 -29.92 0.43
N GLU A 28 19.66 -29.68 1.70
CA GLU A 28 18.34 -29.24 2.18
C GLU A 28 17.98 -27.89 1.56
N TRP A 29 18.90 -26.90 1.63
CA TRP A 29 18.74 -25.60 0.99
C TRP A 29 18.45 -25.71 -0.52
N LEU A 30 19.23 -26.51 -1.24
CA LEU A 30 19.05 -26.72 -2.67
C LEU A 30 17.73 -27.44 -3.00
N THR A 31 17.26 -28.32 -2.14
CA THR A 31 15.96 -28.95 -2.29
C THR A 31 14.85 -27.93 -2.06
N GLU A 32 15.01 -27.06 -1.06
CA GLU A 32 13.99 -26.09 -0.67
C GLU A 32 13.78 -24.99 -1.70
N ILE A 33 14.85 -24.51 -2.33
CA ILE A 33 14.73 -23.58 -3.46
C ILE A 33 14.04 -24.23 -4.68
N THR A 34 13.92 -25.56 -4.75
CA THR A 34 13.19 -26.24 -5.84
C THR A 34 11.75 -26.57 -5.53
N ARG A 35 11.33 -26.51 -4.26
CA ARG A 35 9.95 -26.82 -3.87
C ARG A 35 8.93 -25.77 -4.31
N ARG A 36 9.34 -24.50 -4.40
CA ARG A 36 8.45 -23.40 -4.77
C ARG A 36 8.88 -22.77 -6.08
N SER A 37 7.93 -22.73 -7.02
CA SER A 37 8.05 -21.94 -8.25
C SER A 37 8.10 -20.45 -7.93
N MET A 38 8.64 -19.67 -8.86
CA MET A 38 8.58 -18.21 -8.77
C MET A 38 7.12 -17.75 -8.75
N SER A 39 6.81 -16.72 -7.97
CA SER A 39 5.48 -16.11 -7.90
C SER A 39 5.59 -14.59 -7.91
N LEU A 40 4.44 -13.92 -8.07
CA LEU A 40 4.28 -12.48 -7.96
C LEU A 40 3.76 -12.13 -6.57
N TYR A 41 4.39 -11.17 -5.91
CA TYR A 41 4.03 -10.76 -4.55
C TYR A 41 3.71 -9.27 -4.49
N GLU A 42 2.66 -8.92 -3.74
CA GLU A 42 2.37 -7.53 -3.32
C GLU A 42 2.82 -7.32 -1.88
N VAL A 43 3.54 -6.22 -1.62
CA VAL A 43 3.96 -5.83 -0.28
C VAL A 43 2.76 -5.30 0.52
N ARG A 44 2.37 -6.02 1.57
CA ARG A 44 1.31 -5.60 2.50
C ARG A 44 1.83 -4.74 3.64
N GLU A 45 3.04 -4.99 4.11
CA GLU A 45 3.68 -4.25 5.20
C GLU A 45 5.21 -4.28 5.06
N VAL A 46 5.87 -3.19 5.45
CA VAL A 46 7.33 -3.10 5.54
C VAL A 46 7.73 -2.76 6.98
N LYS A 47 8.57 -3.59 7.60
CA LYS A 47 9.28 -3.21 8.85
C LYS A 47 10.76 -3.03 8.53
N LYS A 48 11.19 -1.76 8.49
CA LYS A 48 12.57 -1.37 8.17
C LYS A 48 13.60 -2.17 8.98
N GLY A 49 14.57 -2.75 8.28
CA GLY A 49 15.64 -3.59 8.85
C GLY A 49 15.20 -4.95 9.42
N LYS A 50 13.91 -5.32 9.28
CA LYS A 50 13.34 -6.56 9.83
C LYS A 50 12.78 -7.49 8.75
N GLY A 51 11.90 -6.98 7.89
CA GLY A 51 11.21 -7.83 6.92
C GLY A 51 10.00 -7.19 6.26
N LEU A 52 9.32 -8.01 5.48
CA LEU A 52 8.18 -7.67 4.63
C LEU A 52 7.04 -8.65 4.90
N LEU A 53 5.80 -8.16 4.90
CA LEU A 53 4.62 -9.02 4.79
C LEU A 53 4.20 -9.06 3.33
N LEU A 54 4.21 -10.25 2.70
CA LEU A 54 3.96 -10.41 1.28
C LEU A 54 2.68 -11.21 1.02
N GLN A 55 1.81 -10.71 0.13
CA GLN A 55 0.67 -11.47 -0.39
C GLN A 55 1.06 -12.07 -1.74
N ASP A 56 0.87 -13.39 -1.91
CA ASP A 56 0.98 -14.03 -3.22
C ASP A 56 -0.21 -13.65 -4.11
N LEU A 57 0.09 -13.18 -5.32
CA LEU A 57 -0.90 -12.73 -6.31
C LEU A 57 -1.31 -13.84 -7.28
N VAL A 58 -0.55 -14.92 -7.37
CA VAL A 58 -0.88 -16.12 -8.16
C VAL A 58 -1.76 -17.04 -7.33
N TYR A 59 -1.39 -17.29 -6.07
CA TYR A 59 -2.10 -18.11 -5.10
C TYR A 59 -2.79 -17.23 -4.07
N THR A 60 -3.81 -16.49 -4.51
CA THR A 60 -4.47 -15.44 -3.71
C THR A 60 -5.19 -15.92 -2.46
N GLU A 61 -5.53 -17.21 -2.39
CA GLU A 61 -6.13 -17.85 -1.21
C GLU A 61 -5.10 -18.15 -0.10
N GLU A 62 -3.80 -18.09 -0.40
CA GLU A 62 -2.76 -18.24 0.62
C GLU A 62 -2.68 -17.01 1.52
N LYS A 63 -2.43 -17.26 2.81
CA LYS A 63 -2.26 -16.19 3.79
C LYS A 63 -0.97 -15.40 3.47
N PRO A 64 -0.96 -14.07 3.73
CA PRO A 64 0.26 -13.29 3.64
C PRO A 64 1.40 -13.91 4.46
N VAL A 65 2.59 -13.92 3.89
CA VAL A 65 3.79 -14.55 4.46
C VAL A 65 4.74 -13.47 4.95
N TRP A 66 5.24 -13.61 6.18
CA TRP A 66 6.30 -12.76 6.70
C TRP A 66 7.66 -13.24 6.20
N VAL A 67 8.37 -12.39 5.49
CA VAL A 67 9.68 -12.66 4.90
C VAL A 67 10.76 -11.86 5.61
N HIS A 68 11.80 -12.56 6.05
CA HIS A 68 12.96 -11.97 6.73
C HIS A 68 13.96 -11.47 5.69
N GLU A 69 13.73 -10.24 5.24
CA GLU A 69 14.60 -9.53 4.32
C GLU A 69 14.93 -8.16 4.89
N LYS A 70 16.22 -7.78 4.87
CA LYS A 70 16.66 -6.49 5.45
C LYS A 70 16.93 -5.47 4.37
N SER A 71 17.71 -5.85 3.36
CA SER A 71 18.17 -4.95 2.31
C SER A 71 17.01 -4.42 1.49
N ALA A 72 16.03 -5.28 1.17
CA ALA A 72 14.88 -4.86 0.38
C ALA A 72 13.95 -3.87 1.11
N THR A 73 13.99 -3.82 2.45
CA THR A 73 13.18 -2.87 3.23
C THR A 73 13.67 -1.41 3.12
N GLU A 74 14.85 -1.17 2.55
CA GLU A 74 15.36 0.19 2.32
C GLU A 74 14.74 0.85 1.08
N PHE A 75 14.21 0.06 0.14
CA PHE A 75 13.72 0.57 -1.13
C PHE A 75 12.33 0.06 -1.54
N LEU A 76 11.84 -1.04 -0.96
CA LEU A 76 10.45 -1.48 -1.16
C LEU A 76 9.51 -0.76 -0.19
N VAL A 77 8.36 -0.33 -0.71
CA VAL A 77 7.29 0.29 0.05
C VAL A 77 6.00 -0.54 -0.02
N GLN A 78 5.03 -0.18 0.81
CA GLN A 78 3.72 -0.82 0.77
C GLN A 78 3.11 -0.69 -0.64
N TRP A 79 2.49 -1.76 -1.11
CA TRP A 79 1.84 -1.91 -2.43
C TRP A 79 2.77 -2.11 -3.63
N ASP A 80 4.08 -2.13 -3.43
CA ASP A 80 5.01 -2.57 -4.47
C ASP A 80 4.71 -4.02 -4.87
N VAL A 81 4.90 -4.32 -6.16
CA VAL A 81 4.73 -5.65 -6.72
C VAL A 81 6.04 -6.11 -7.36
N PHE A 82 6.43 -7.35 -7.09
CA PHE A 82 7.65 -7.92 -7.66
C PHE A 82 7.56 -9.43 -7.83
N GLY A 83 8.34 -9.94 -8.79
CA GLY A 83 8.58 -11.36 -8.95
C GLY A 83 9.69 -11.84 -8.01
N ALA A 84 9.43 -12.91 -7.26
CA ALA A 84 10.43 -13.54 -6.41
C ALA A 84 10.14 -15.03 -6.20
N ARG A 85 11.14 -15.74 -5.67
CA ARG A 85 10.98 -17.07 -5.09
C ARG A 85 11.20 -16.99 -3.59
N LEU A 86 10.34 -17.65 -2.84
CA LEU A 86 10.48 -17.80 -1.40
C LEU A 86 10.94 -19.22 -1.06
N ALA A 87 11.86 -19.33 -0.11
CA ALA A 87 12.24 -20.62 0.49
C ALA A 87 12.26 -20.51 2.01
N SER A 88 12.12 -21.66 2.67
CA SER A 88 12.35 -21.78 4.10
C SER A 88 13.85 -21.94 4.35
N ASN A 89 14.40 -21.14 5.26
CA ASN A 89 15.73 -21.31 5.81
C ASN A 89 15.63 -21.28 7.34
N GLU A 90 15.99 -22.37 8.02
CA GLU A 90 15.89 -22.48 9.48
C GLU A 90 14.49 -22.09 10.03
N GLY A 91 13.43 -22.47 9.31
CA GLY A 91 12.04 -22.15 9.68
C GLY A 91 11.59 -20.71 9.39
N LYS A 92 12.45 -19.89 8.77
CA LYS A 92 12.14 -18.52 8.35
C LYS A 92 11.97 -18.46 6.84
N MET A 93 10.93 -17.77 6.39
CA MET A 93 10.77 -17.47 4.98
C MET A 93 11.75 -16.36 4.57
N VAL A 94 12.51 -16.60 3.50
CA VAL A 94 13.49 -15.68 2.93
C VAL A 94 13.29 -15.55 1.42
N LEU A 95 13.75 -14.44 0.84
CA LEU A 95 13.84 -14.28 -0.62
C LEU A 95 15.03 -15.10 -1.13
N THR A 96 14.83 -15.84 -2.23
CA THR A 96 15.89 -16.61 -2.88
C THR A 96 16.09 -16.16 -4.31
N GLY A 97 17.29 -15.71 -4.64
CA GLY A 97 17.64 -15.21 -5.97
C GLY A 97 17.51 -13.69 -6.09
N ALA A 98 17.25 -13.21 -7.31
CA ALA A 98 17.02 -11.80 -7.58
C ALA A 98 15.54 -11.44 -7.39
N VAL A 99 15.31 -10.21 -6.92
CA VAL A 99 13.99 -9.57 -6.96
C VAL A 99 13.89 -8.79 -8.26
N TYR A 100 12.76 -8.91 -8.95
CA TYR A 100 12.48 -8.20 -10.20
C TYR A 100 11.37 -7.18 -9.94
N PRO A 101 11.71 -5.92 -9.64
CA PRO A 101 10.72 -4.85 -9.47
C PRO A 101 9.91 -4.69 -10.76
N MET A 102 8.59 -4.51 -10.62
CA MET A 102 7.69 -4.33 -11.75
C MET A 102 6.71 -3.21 -11.45
N GLU A 103 6.39 -2.41 -12.47
CA GLU A 103 5.24 -1.52 -12.38
C GLU A 103 3.97 -2.35 -12.25
N ARG A 104 3.07 -1.95 -11.34
CA ARG A 104 1.87 -2.72 -11.02
C ARG A 104 1.04 -3.12 -12.26
N PRO A 105 0.81 -2.25 -13.27
CA PRO A 105 0.10 -2.66 -14.48
C PRO A 105 0.82 -3.79 -15.27
N GLN A 106 2.15 -3.77 -15.33
CA GLN A 106 2.93 -4.80 -16.00
C GLN A 106 2.96 -6.10 -15.21
N ALA A 107 2.99 -6.02 -13.88
CA ALA A 107 2.86 -7.20 -13.03
C ALA A 107 1.47 -7.86 -13.20
N LEU A 108 0.41 -7.06 -13.31
CA LEU A 108 -0.95 -7.57 -13.55
C LEU A 108 -1.09 -8.20 -14.94
N ALA A 109 -0.54 -7.58 -15.99
CA ALA A 109 -0.54 -8.16 -17.33
C ALA A 109 0.25 -9.49 -17.37
N CYS A 110 1.40 -9.55 -16.70
CA CYS A 110 2.18 -10.78 -16.55
C CYS A 110 1.40 -11.85 -15.77
N LEU A 111 0.69 -11.46 -14.72
CA LEU A 111 -0.18 -12.35 -13.96
C LEU A 111 -1.31 -12.92 -14.85
N GLU A 112 -1.96 -12.10 -15.66
CA GLU A 112 -3.00 -12.53 -16.61
C GLU A 112 -2.44 -13.55 -17.61
N GLU A 113 -1.23 -13.32 -18.13
CA GLU A 113 -0.54 -14.25 -19.03
C GLU A 113 -0.19 -15.58 -18.35
N ILE A 114 0.30 -15.54 -17.10
CA ILE A 114 0.64 -16.74 -16.30
C ILE A 114 -0.62 -17.54 -15.93
N ALA A 115 -1.69 -16.85 -15.55
CA ALA A 115 -2.92 -17.47 -15.07
C ALA A 115 -3.76 -18.13 -16.18
N GLY A 116 -3.58 -17.72 -17.45
CA GLY A 116 -4.39 -18.18 -18.56
C GLY A 116 -5.90 -18.03 -18.29
N ALA A 117 -6.72 -18.99 -18.73
CA ALA A 117 -8.17 -19.02 -18.45
C ALA A 117 -8.54 -19.62 -17.07
N ALA A 118 -7.57 -19.97 -16.23
CA ALA A 118 -7.79 -20.83 -15.05
C ALA A 118 -8.00 -20.05 -13.74
N VAL A 119 -7.83 -18.73 -13.73
CA VAL A 119 -8.05 -17.92 -12.52
C VAL A 119 -9.27 -17.02 -12.73
N ALA A 120 -10.40 -17.42 -12.13
CA ALA A 120 -11.53 -16.53 -11.93
C ALA A 120 -11.16 -15.51 -10.85
N TYR A 121 -10.48 -14.44 -11.25
CA TYR A 121 -10.19 -13.37 -10.32
C TYR A 121 -11.53 -12.75 -9.92
N LYS A 122 -11.88 -12.78 -8.63
CA LYS A 122 -12.81 -11.79 -8.05
C LYS A 122 -12.10 -10.43 -8.03
N ILE A 123 -11.78 -9.90 -9.21
CA ILE A 123 -11.27 -8.55 -9.32
C ILE A 123 -12.50 -7.76 -8.90
N ARG A 124 -12.43 -7.08 -7.76
CA ARG A 124 -13.35 -5.95 -7.62
C ARG A 124 -12.99 -5.08 -8.78
N GLU A 125 -13.92 -4.96 -9.73
CA GLU A 125 -13.82 -4.06 -10.87
C GLU A 125 -13.08 -2.83 -10.38
N VAL A 126 -11.95 -2.49 -10.99
CA VAL A 126 -11.20 -1.29 -10.62
C VAL A 126 -12.03 -0.14 -11.14
N VAL A 127 -13.06 0.20 -10.37
CA VAL A 127 -13.91 1.33 -10.63
C VAL A 127 -13.11 2.52 -10.16
N ASP A 128 -12.83 3.45 -11.08
CA ASP A 128 -12.28 4.75 -10.71
C ASP A 128 -13.16 5.30 -9.56
N PRO A 129 -12.58 5.59 -8.38
CA PRO A 129 -13.32 6.08 -7.21
C PRO A 129 -14.12 7.36 -7.47
N ARG A 130 -13.87 8.04 -8.59
CA ARG A 130 -14.57 9.26 -9.03
C ARG A 130 -15.54 9.03 -10.20
N SER A 131 -15.76 7.79 -10.64
CA SER A 131 -16.68 7.49 -11.75
C SER A 131 -18.11 7.27 -11.28
N GLN A 132 -19.09 7.59 -12.14
CA GLN A 132 -20.52 7.35 -11.85
C GLN A 132 -20.88 5.87 -11.60
N LYS A 133 -20.05 4.93 -12.07
CA LYS A 133 -20.23 3.50 -11.77
C LYS A 133 -19.84 3.17 -10.32
N ALA A 134 -18.88 3.90 -9.71
CA ALA A 134 -18.48 3.71 -8.31
C ALA A 134 -19.58 4.22 -7.36
N ASP A 135 -20.13 5.39 -7.65
CA ASP A 135 -21.21 5.98 -6.84
C ASP A 135 -22.44 5.06 -6.76
N LYS A 136 -22.78 4.38 -7.86
CA LYS A 136 -23.93 3.47 -7.93
C LYS A 136 -23.68 2.09 -7.31
N SER A 137 -22.41 1.68 -7.16
CA SER A 137 -22.03 0.36 -6.64
C SER A 137 -21.43 0.41 -5.23
N ALA A 138 -21.28 1.61 -4.67
CA ALA A 138 -20.85 1.83 -3.29
C ALA A 138 -21.82 1.15 -2.32
N LYS A 139 -21.31 0.14 -1.60
CA LYS A 139 -22.01 -0.34 -0.40
C LYS A 139 -21.86 0.73 0.68
N PRO A 140 -22.91 1.06 1.45
CA PRO A 140 -22.75 1.90 2.62
C PRO A 140 -21.71 1.25 3.53
N ALA A 141 -20.87 2.09 4.15
CA ALA A 141 -19.86 1.62 5.10
C ALA A 141 -20.52 0.67 6.11
N SER A 142 -19.94 -0.51 6.31
CA SER A 142 -20.41 -1.44 7.34
C SER A 142 -20.44 -0.70 8.67
N SER A 143 -21.56 -0.76 9.37
CA SER A 143 -21.73 -0.16 10.69
C SER A 143 -20.56 -0.56 11.58
N SER A 144 -19.81 0.43 12.06
CA SER A 144 -18.87 0.24 13.16
C SER A 144 -19.63 -0.34 14.35
N ASP A 145 -19.05 -1.29 15.10
CA ASP A 145 -19.60 -1.77 16.37
C ASP A 145 -19.58 -0.66 17.46
N ILE A 146 -19.02 0.50 17.13
CA ILE A 146 -18.96 1.68 17.99
C ILE A 146 -20.28 2.45 17.85
N PRO A 147 -20.96 2.78 18.96
CA PRO A 147 -22.13 3.66 18.95
C PRO A 147 -21.85 4.96 18.17
N ALA A 148 -22.80 5.40 17.35
CA ALA A 148 -22.60 6.50 16.40
C ALA A 148 -22.20 7.82 17.08
N ASP A 149 -22.69 8.07 18.30
CA ASP A 149 -22.33 9.18 19.17
C ASP A 149 -20.87 9.12 19.65
N VAL A 150 -20.40 7.93 20.06
CA VAL A 150 -19.01 7.71 20.46
C VAL A 150 -18.07 7.84 19.26
N GLN A 151 -18.47 7.33 18.09
CA GLN A 151 -17.71 7.47 16.86
C GLN A 151 -17.61 8.94 16.42
N HIS A 152 -18.72 9.68 16.50
CA HIS A 152 -18.77 11.11 16.19
C HIS A 152 -17.85 11.90 17.12
N GLN A 153 -17.91 11.64 18.43
CA GLN A 153 -17.07 12.33 19.41
C GLN A 153 -15.58 12.04 19.20
N LEU A 154 -15.20 10.78 18.94
CA LEU A 154 -13.81 10.41 18.68
C LEU A 154 -13.25 11.07 17.42
N ILE A 155 -14.04 11.10 16.34
CA ILE A 155 -13.67 11.77 15.09
C ILE A 155 -13.54 13.27 15.32
N HIS A 156 -14.49 13.90 15.99
CA HIS A 156 -14.47 15.32 16.30
C HIS A 156 -13.23 15.69 17.13
N ASP A 157 -12.92 14.94 18.18
CA ASP A 157 -11.77 15.19 19.06
C ASP A 157 -10.44 15.02 18.32
N TYR A 158 -10.36 13.99 17.47
CA TYR A 158 -9.21 13.77 16.60
C TYR A 158 -9.01 14.93 15.61
N LEU A 159 -10.07 15.33 14.90
CA LEU A 159 -10.02 16.40 13.90
C LEU A 159 -9.65 17.74 14.53
N ARG A 160 -10.23 18.07 15.70
CA ARG A 160 -9.87 19.28 16.46
C ARG A 160 -8.38 19.31 16.76
N LYS A 161 -7.85 18.25 17.38
CA LYS A 161 -6.43 18.16 17.72
C LYS A 161 -5.53 18.22 16.48
N HIS A 162 -5.93 17.56 15.40
CA HIS A 162 -5.22 17.58 14.13
C HIS A 162 -5.12 19.01 13.57
N TYR A 163 -6.24 19.69 13.44
CA TYR A 163 -6.30 21.03 12.86
C TYR A 163 -5.69 22.12 13.74
N GLU A 164 -5.66 21.98 15.07
CA GLU A 164 -4.93 22.90 15.96
C GLU A 164 -3.43 23.01 15.63
N SER A 165 -2.82 21.89 15.22
CA SER A 165 -1.41 21.83 14.84
C SER A 165 -1.16 22.31 13.41
N TRP A 166 -2.16 22.23 12.53
CA TRP A 166 -2.04 22.47 11.09
C TRP A 166 -1.42 23.83 10.71
N PRO A 167 -1.75 24.97 11.36
CA PRO A 167 -1.14 26.26 11.04
C PRO A 167 0.39 26.32 11.19
N MET A 168 0.98 25.36 11.92
CA MET A 168 2.42 25.26 12.17
C MET A 168 3.12 24.24 11.25
N ILE A 169 2.37 23.49 10.44
CA ILE A 169 2.92 22.48 9.53
C ILE A 169 3.35 23.17 8.22
N PRO A 170 4.59 22.96 7.74
CA PRO A 170 5.02 23.45 6.43
C PRO A 170 4.27 22.73 5.30
N LEU A 171 3.72 23.49 4.35
CA LEU A 171 2.92 22.93 3.26
C LEU A 171 3.62 23.16 1.90
N PRO A 172 3.78 22.12 1.06
CA PRO A 172 4.31 22.28 -0.29
C PRO A 172 3.52 23.28 -1.14
N ALA A 173 2.19 23.30 -1.00
CA ALA A 173 1.29 24.25 -1.68
C ALA A 173 1.57 25.73 -1.32
N LEU A 174 2.23 25.98 -0.19
CA LEU A 174 2.65 27.32 0.25
C LEU A 174 4.15 27.57 0.01
N GLY A 175 4.79 26.76 -0.85
CA GLY A 175 6.22 26.84 -1.13
C GLY A 175 7.07 26.43 0.07
N GLY A 176 6.62 25.45 0.85
CA GLY A 176 7.31 24.95 2.04
C GLY A 176 7.17 25.84 3.27
N LYS A 177 6.27 26.84 3.25
CA LYS A 177 5.95 27.69 4.40
C LYS A 177 4.79 27.12 5.20
N THR A 178 4.71 27.50 6.47
CA THR A 178 3.52 27.23 7.29
C THR A 178 2.41 28.23 6.97
N SER A 179 1.15 27.88 7.26
CA SER A 179 0.02 28.80 7.06
C SER A 179 0.22 30.11 7.85
N LEU A 180 0.75 30.05 9.08
CA LEU A 180 1.11 31.22 9.90
C LEU A 180 2.19 32.12 9.26
N GLN A 181 3.11 31.54 8.50
CA GLN A 181 4.14 32.30 7.78
C GLN A 181 3.58 32.89 6.48
N ALA A 182 2.77 32.12 5.75
CA ALA A 182 2.24 32.49 4.45
C ALA A 182 1.28 33.70 4.53
N VAL A 183 0.43 33.77 5.58
CA VAL A 183 -0.53 34.87 5.78
C VAL A 183 0.11 36.25 5.93
N LYS A 184 1.42 36.35 6.16
CA LYS A 184 2.13 37.64 6.24
C LYS A 184 2.20 38.35 4.87
N SER A 185 2.15 37.60 3.77
CA SER A 185 2.23 38.14 2.41
C SER A 185 0.87 38.12 1.71
N LYS A 186 0.62 39.05 0.78
CA LYS A 186 -0.64 39.07 0.01
C LYS A 186 -0.88 37.75 -0.75
N LYS A 187 0.12 37.31 -1.53
CA LYS A 187 0.09 36.05 -2.29
C LYS A 187 -0.08 34.82 -1.39
N GLY A 188 0.56 34.81 -0.23
CA GLY A 188 0.43 33.70 0.73
C GLY A 188 -0.93 33.68 1.44
N ARG A 189 -1.56 34.83 1.70
CA ARG A 189 -2.94 34.89 2.20
C ARG A 189 -3.92 34.28 1.20
N GLU A 190 -3.82 34.65 -0.07
CA GLU A 190 -4.65 34.08 -1.14
C GLU A 190 -4.51 32.55 -1.19
N GLY A 191 -3.28 32.02 -1.11
CA GLY A 191 -3.04 30.57 -1.06
C GLY A 191 -3.58 29.88 0.19
N VAL A 192 -3.50 30.52 1.37
CA VAL A 192 -4.06 29.96 2.62
C VAL A 192 -5.58 29.98 2.60
N VAL A 193 -6.21 31.03 2.06
CA VAL A 193 -7.66 31.12 1.89
C VAL A 193 -8.18 30.01 0.98
N GLU A 194 -7.50 29.75 -0.14
CA GLU A 194 -7.86 28.66 -1.05
C GLU A 194 -7.76 27.29 -0.37
N LEU A 195 -6.72 27.06 0.43
CA LEU A 195 -6.58 25.83 1.21
C LEU A 195 -7.71 25.66 2.23
N LEU A 196 -8.09 26.72 2.95
CA LEU A 196 -9.20 26.65 3.91
C LEU A 196 -10.52 26.36 3.21
N LYS A 197 -10.81 27.00 2.06
CA LYS A 197 -12.00 26.70 1.24
C LYS A 197 -12.00 25.25 0.77
N SER A 198 -10.85 24.71 0.36
CA SER A 198 -10.74 23.30 -0.05
C SER A 198 -11.04 22.33 1.10
N ILE A 199 -10.66 22.67 2.33
CA ILE A 199 -10.95 21.86 3.53
C ILE A 199 -12.44 21.94 3.87
N GLU A 200 -13.05 23.12 3.81
CA GLU A 200 -14.50 23.26 4.01
C GLU A 200 -15.29 22.46 2.97
N GLN A 201 -14.89 22.53 1.71
CA GLN A 201 -15.53 21.76 0.64
C GLN A 201 -15.40 20.25 0.85
N LEU A 202 -14.26 19.78 1.37
CA LEU A 202 -14.07 18.38 1.73
C LEU A 202 -15.00 17.96 2.87
N GLU A 203 -15.08 18.77 3.94
CA GLU A 203 -15.95 18.49 5.09
C GLU A 203 -17.44 18.55 4.73
N GLN A 204 -17.84 19.40 3.76
CA GLN A 204 -19.22 19.43 3.27
C GLN A 204 -19.63 18.18 2.47
N ARG A 205 -18.68 17.42 1.91
CA ARG A 205 -18.96 16.15 1.22
C ARG A 205 -19.06 14.97 2.17
N ARG A 206 -18.42 15.07 3.34
CA ARG A 206 -18.36 14.01 4.36
C ARG A 206 -19.73 13.47 4.82
N PRO A 207 -20.81 14.27 4.98
CA PRO A 207 -22.11 13.75 5.39
C PRO A 207 -22.75 12.81 4.37
N ALA A 208 -22.55 13.06 3.08
CA ALA A 208 -23.04 12.17 2.02
C ALA A 208 -22.33 10.81 2.05
N GLU A 209 -21.09 10.77 2.53
CA GLU A 209 -20.26 9.55 2.58
C GLU A 209 -20.37 8.79 3.91
N THR A 210 -20.61 9.49 5.03
CA THR A 210 -20.52 8.91 6.38
C THR A 210 -21.74 9.15 7.26
N GLY A 211 -22.73 9.93 6.81
CA GLY A 211 -23.93 10.28 7.59
C GLY A 211 -23.65 11.18 8.81
N CYS A 212 -22.40 11.62 9.00
CA CYS A 212 -21.99 12.49 10.09
C CYS A 212 -22.03 13.96 9.68
N GLU A 213 -22.32 14.87 10.63
CA GLU A 213 -22.25 16.32 10.36
C GLU A 213 -20.83 16.77 9.97
N PRO A 214 -20.68 17.81 9.10
CA PRO A 214 -19.39 18.37 8.74
C PRO A 214 -18.63 18.89 9.96
N PHE A 215 -17.30 18.73 9.99
CA PHE A 215 -16.48 19.37 11.02
C PHE A 215 -16.27 20.86 10.70
N ASP A 216 -16.66 21.75 11.62
CA ASP A 216 -16.49 23.19 11.42
C ASP A 216 -15.05 23.64 11.72
N ILE A 217 -14.37 24.10 10.67
CA ILE A 217 -13.03 24.68 10.76
C ILE A 217 -13.02 26.21 10.91
N GLY A 218 -14.15 26.83 11.28
CA GLY A 218 -14.26 28.28 11.52
C GLY A 218 -13.15 28.84 12.42
N PHE A 219 -12.77 28.08 13.47
CA PHE A 219 -11.70 28.47 14.39
C PHE A 219 -10.32 28.63 13.72
N LEU A 220 -10.07 27.94 12.60
CA LEU A 220 -8.82 28.11 11.84
C LEU A 220 -8.76 29.45 11.12
N TRP A 221 -9.88 29.91 10.59
CA TRP A 221 -9.97 31.23 9.96
C TRP A 221 -9.63 32.33 10.98
N GLU A 222 -10.26 32.27 12.16
CA GLU A 222 -10.01 33.20 13.26
C GLU A 222 -8.56 33.14 13.74
N ARG A 223 -8.02 31.94 13.95
CA ARG A 223 -6.62 31.74 14.38
C ARG A 223 -5.60 32.29 13.38
N LEU A 224 -5.93 32.28 12.09
CA LEU A 224 -5.08 32.83 11.03
C LEU A 224 -5.34 34.31 10.75
N GLY A 225 -6.28 34.95 11.47
CA GLY A 225 -6.66 36.34 11.27
C GLY A 225 -7.33 36.59 9.92
N LEU A 226 -7.97 35.57 9.35
CA LEU A 226 -8.65 35.62 8.06
C LEU A 226 -10.16 35.66 8.29
N LYS A 227 -10.89 36.35 7.39
CA LYS A 227 -12.35 36.34 7.40
C LYS A 227 -12.84 35.14 6.61
N ARG A 228 -13.78 34.38 7.19
CA ARG A 228 -14.46 33.29 6.49
C ARG A 228 -15.27 33.87 5.34
N GLU A 229 -14.88 33.54 4.13
CA GLU A 229 -15.63 33.87 2.92
C GLU A 229 -16.48 32.66 2.57
N THR A 230 -17.77 32.72 2.88
CA THR A 230 -18.72 31.67 2.50
C THR A 230 -18.66 31.49 0.98
N ALA A 231 -18.32 30.30 0.51
CA ALA A 231 -18.44 29.99 -0.91
C ALA A 231 -19.92 30.10 -1.32
N LEU A 232 -20.19 30.94 -2.33
CA LEU A 232 -21.47 30.99 -3.06
C LEU A 232 -21.72 29.70 -3.83
#